data_AF-A0A7J6UCT3-F1
#
_entry.id   AF-A0A7J6UCT3-F1
#
_cell.length_a   1.000
_cell.length_b   1.000
_cell.length_c   1.000
_cell.angle_alpha   90.00
_cell.angle_beta   90.00
_cell.angle_gamma   90.00
#
_symmetry.space_group_name_H-M   'P 1'
#
loop_
_entity.id
_entity.type
_entity.pdbx_description
1 polymer ?
#
loop_
_entity_poly.entity_id
_entity_poly.type
_entity_poly.pdbx_seq_one_letter_code
_entity_poly.pdbx_strand_id
1 'polypeptide(L)'
;DMTDDDFHGVRMMITRLLDGKEYDIGSLAQCIIDQQNIGTIIKSGEDNKKGKGDSGGDDAFCAVATILNPVQYSKEVPGMRELINHLKKQVDKHADSDETKDAFNKMVSPAGGSGGSCCGIMLNERMINLPSELVPGIHRVLKDDVAWSLSEAAHCPAEERKYYKFTHLL
;
A
#
# COMPACT_ATOMS: atom_id res chain seq x y z
N ASP A 1 -6.88 -12.57 -4.03
CA ASP A 1 -6.90 -11.81 -2.77
C ASP A 1 -5.72 -12.19 -1.91
N MET A 2 -5.22 -11.25 -1.11
CA MET A 2 -4.12 -11.49 -0.18
C MET A 2 -4.62 -12.29 1.03
N THR A 3 -3.81 -13.23 1.51
CA THR A 3 -4.11 -14.04 2.72
C THR A 3 -3.00 -13.90 3.76
N ASP A 4 -3.21 -14.42 4.97
CA ASP A 4 -2.19 -14.39 6.03
C ASP A 4 -0.90 -15.12 5.62
N ASP A 5 -0.98 -16.11 4.72
CA ASP A 5 0.19 -16.80 4.16
C ASP A 5 1.11 -15.85 3.37
N ASP A 6 0.57 -14.70 2.92
CA ASP A 6 1.29 -13.69 2.15
C ASP A 6 2.11 -12.71 3.02
N PHE A 7 1.88 -12.73 4.34
CA PHE A 7 2.48 -11.77 5.28
C PHE A 7 3.99 -11.66 5.13
N HIS A 8 4.69 -12.80 5.03
CA HIS A 8 6.15 -12.79 4.96
C HIS A 8 6.66 -12.17 3.66
N GLY A 9 6.00 -12.45 2.55
CA GLY A 9 6.32 -11.89 1.23
C GLY A 9 6.08 -10.38 1.18
N VAL A 10 4.93 -9.93 1.67
CA VAL A 10 4.61 -8.51 1.77
C VAL A 10 5.61 -7.79 2.68
N ARG A 11 5.89 -8.34 3.87
CA ARG A 11 6.85 -7.76 4.81
C ARG A 11 8.24 -7.63 4.19
N MET A 12 8.70 -8.62 3.44
CA MET A 12 9.98 -8.56 2.74
C MET A 12 10.00 -7.41 1.72
N MET A 13 8.95 -7.25 0.91
CA MET A 13 8.87 -6.18 -0.09
C MET A 13 8.81 -4.79 0.55
N ILE A 14 7.99 -4.59 1.59
CA ILE A 14 7.90 -3.31 2.28
C ILE A 14 9.21 -2.97 3.00
N THR A 15 9.92 -3.98 3.53
CA THR A 15 11.26 -3.76 4.11
C THR A 15 12.24 -3.23 3.06
N ARG A 16 12.19 -3.74 1.82
CA ARG A 16 13.04 -3.28 0.72
C ARG A 16 12.68 -1.86 0.28
N LEU A 17 11.39 -1.54 0.21
CA LEU A 17 10.90 -0.23 -0.21
C LEU A 17 11.27 0.88 0.79
N LEU A 18 11.18 0.59 2.08
CA LEU A 18 11.34 1.59 3.16
C LEU A 18 12.69 1.49 3.89
N ASP A 19 13.66 0.75 3.35
CA ASP A 19 14.99 0.48 3.94
C ASP A 19 14.98 -0.15 5.36
N GLY A 20 13.81 -0.51 5.90
CA GLY A 20 13.60 -1.31 7.12
C GLY A 20 14.08 -0.71 8.45
N LYS A 21 14.61 0.51 8.48
CA LYS A 21 15.35 1.04 9.64
C LYS A 21 14.53 1.90 10.62
N GLU A 22 13.40 2.46 10.18
CA GLU A 22 12.71 3.51 10.94
C GLU A 22 11.22 3.23 11.21
N TYR A 23 10.73 2.06 10.84
CA TYR A 23 9.30 1.76 10.85
C TYR A 23 9.02 0.35 11.36
N ASP A 24 7.92 0.18 12.06
CA ASP A 24 7.31 -1.13 12.31
C ASP A 24 6.72 -1.69 11.00
N ILE A 25 7.60 -2.29 10.21
CA ILE A 25 7.25 -2.95 8.94
C ILE A 25 6.28 -4.11 9.16
N GLY A 26 6.31 -4.76 10.33
CA GLY A 26 5.40 -5.86 10.65
C GLY A 26 3.96 -5.37 10.68
N SER A 27 3.70 -4.29 11.41
CA SER A 27 2.37 -3.68 11.45
C SER A 27 1.90 -3.14 10.10
N LEU A 28 2.80 -2.58 9.29
CA LEU A 28 2.49 -2.13 7.92
C LEU A 28 2.14 -3.32 7.01
N ALA A 29 2.90 -4.40 7.07
CA ALA A 29 2.63 -5.59 6.29
C ALA A 29 1.27 -6.20 6.66
N GLN A 30 0.96 -6.32 7.96
CA GLN A 30 -0.34 -6.81 8.41
C GLN A 30 -1.48 -5.88 7.92
N CYS A 31 -1.30 -4.56 8.01
CA CYS A 31 -2.26 -3.60 7.51
C CYS A 31 -2.57 -3.77 6.00
N ILE A 32 -1.58 -4.13 5.19
CA ILE A 32 -1.76 -4.40 3.75
C ILE A 32 -2.55 -5.68 3.53
N ILE A 33 -2.27 -6.74 4.29
CA ILE A 33 -3.01 -8.01 4.24
C ILE A 33 -4.47 -7.79 4.64
N ASP A 34 -4.71 -7.05 5.74
CA ASP A 34 -6.04 -6.84 6.32
C ASP A 34 -6.94 -5.92 5.46
N GLN A 35 -6.37 -4.99 4.67
CA GLN A 35 -7.17 -4.03 3.89
C GLN A 35 -8.08 -4.73 2.88
N GLN A 36 -7.63 -5.83 2.26
CA GLN A 36 -8.27 -6.69 1.24
C GLN A 36 -8.88 -6.02 -0.02
N ASN A 37 -9.34 -4.77 0.06
CA ASN A 37 -10.09 -4.05 -0.95
C ASN A 37 -9.22 -3.39 -2.02
N ILE A 38 -8.05 -2.89 -1.63
CA ILE A 38 -7.13 -2.18 -2.53
C ILE A 38 -5.74 -2.78 -2.37
N GLY A 39 -5.28 -3.46 -3.41
CA GLY A 39 -3.92 -3.96 -3.45
C GLY A 39 -3.80 -5.27 -4.20
N THR A 40 -2.65 -5.45 -4.82
CA THR A 40 -2.34 -6.63 -5.61
C THR A 40 -0.94 -7.10 -5.29
N ILE A 41 -0.78 -8.42 -5.21
CA ILE A 41 0.51 -9.08 -5.15
C ILE A 41 0.73 -9.90 -6.43
N ILE A 42 1.98 -9.99 -6.87
CA ILE A 42 2.38 -10.91 -7.95
C ILE A 42 3.30 -11.94 -7.33
N LYS A 43 3.00 -13.21 -7.57
CA LYS A 43 3.85 -14.35 -7.23
C LYS A 43 4.24 -15.07 -8.51
N SER A 44 5.46 -15.59 -8.56
CA SER A 44 5.89 -16.50 -9.61
C SER A 44 5.42 -17.91 -9.25
N GLY A 45 4.22 -18.27 -9.69
CA GLY A 45 3.73 -19.65 -9.65
C GLY A 45 4.08 -20.40 -10.93
N GLU A 46 4.55 -21.66 -10.82
CA GLU A 46 4.58 -22.58 -11.95
C GLU A 46 3.13 -23.00 -12.31
N ASP A 47 2.43 -22.21 -13.13
CA ASP A 47 1.14 -22.64 -13.73
C ASP A 47 1.29 -23.77 -14.77
N ASN A 48 2.44 -24.46 -14.83
CA ASN A 48 2.79 -25.42 -15.89
C ASN A 48 3.37 -26.77 -15.43
N LYS A 49 3.03 -27.27 -14.23
CA LYS A 49 3.23 -28.72 -13.94
C LYS A 49 2.05 -29.34 -13.19
N LYS A 50 1.00 -29.69 -13.94
CA LYS A 50 0.20 -30.89 -13.63
C LYS A 50 1.08 -32.13 -13.86
N GLY A 51 2.04 -32.36 -12.97
CA GLY A 51 2.98 -33.48 -13.05
C GLY A 51 3.53 -33.79 -11.67
N LYS A 52 3.08 -34.92 -11.12
CA LYS A 52 3.51 -35.54 -9.87
C LYS A 52 5.01 -35.32 -9.56
N GLY A 53 5.31 -34.88 -8.34
CA GLY A 53 6.65 -34.99 -7.77
C GLY A 53 6.92 -33.95 -6.69
N ASP A 54 6.90 -34.43 -5.45
CA ASP A 54 7.50 -33.85 -4.25
C ASP A 54 8.60 -32.80 -4.52
N SER A 55 8.27 -31.52 -4.34
CA SER A 55 9.18 -30.41 -4.01
C SER A 55 8.31 -29.17 -3.73
N GLY A 56 8.44 -28.59 -2.53
CA GLY A 56 7.87 -27.30 -2.19
C GLY A 56 8.38 -26.22 -3.13
N GLY A 57 7.62 -25.92 -4.18
CA GLY A 57 7.86 -24.77 -5.04
C GLY A 57 7.52 -23.53 -4.23
N ASP A 58 8.54 -22.86 -3.69
CA ASP A 58 8.39 -21.56 -3.05
C ASP A 58 7.86 -20.58 -4.11
N ASP A 59 6.56 -20.28 -4.07
CA ASP A 59 5.96 -19.18 -4.83
C ASP A 59 6.76 -17.91 -4.53
N ALA A 60 7.60 -17.49 -5.47
CA ALA A 60 8.46 -16.34 -5.25
C ALA A 60 7.63 -15.06 -5.32
N PHE A 61 7.56 -14.30 -4.23
CA PHE A 61 6.96 -12.97 -4.23
C PHE A 61 7.73 -12.05 -5.18
N CYS A 62 7.02 -11.51 -6.16
CA CYS A 62 7.60 -10.71 -7.23
C CYS A 62 7.23 -9.23 -7.15
N ALA A 63 6.03 -8.90 -6.67
CA ALA A 63 5.61 -7.50 -6.51
C ALA A 63 4.50 -7.35 -5.47
N VAL A 64 4.40 -6.15 -4.91
CA VAL A 64 3.26 -5.67 -4.13
C VAL A 64 2.94 -4.23 -4.57
N ALA A 65 1.68 -3.96 -4.84
CA ALA A 65 1.19 -2.61 -5.13
C ALA A 65 -0.11 -2.38 -4.36
N THR A 66 -0.15 -1.37 -3.51
CA THR A 66 -1.32 -1.02 -2.69
C THR A 66 -1.35 0.47 -2.40
N ILE A 67 -2.51 0.98 -1.99
CA ILE A 67 -2.69 2.36 -1.53
C ILE A 67 -3.30 2.29 -0.13
N LEU A 68 -2.64 2.90 0.85
CA LEU A 68 -3.12 2.99 2.23
C LEU A 68 -3.51 4.43 2.55
N ASN A 69 -4.64 4.62 3.22
CA ASN A 69 -5.00 5.95 3.71
C ASN A 69 -4.29 6.24 5.05
N PRO A 70 -3.40 7.25 5.14
CA PRO A 70 -2.68 7.55 6.37
C PRO A 70 -3.60 7.98 7.52
N VAL A 71 -4.69 8.70 7.22
CA VAL A 71 -5.65 9.14 8.24
C VAL A 71 -6.43 7.96 8.81
N GLN A 72 -6.78 6.98 7.97
CA GLN A 72 -7.46 5.75 8.39
C GLN A 72 -6.59 4.95 9.38
N TYR A 73 -5.33 4.70 9.02
CA TYR A 73 -4.49 3.74 9.73
C TYR A 73 -3.57 4.34 10.80
N SER A 74 -3.35 5.67 10.83
CA SER A 74 -2.42 6.32 11.76
C SER A 74 -2.72 6.11 13.26
N LYS A 75 -3.98 5.83 13.62
CA LYS A 75 -4.38 5.58 15.02
C LYS A 75 -4.02 4.17 15.48
N GLU A 76 -4.27 3.18 14.64
CA GLU A 76 -4.24 1.76 15.01
C GLU A 76 -2.97 1.06 14.56
N VAL A 77 -2.32 1.53 13.50
CA VAL A 77 -1.12 0.92 12.90
C VAL A 77 0.13 1.71 13.30
N PRO A 78 1.00 1.18 14.19
CA PRO A 78 2.22 1.87 14.63
C PRO A 78 3.14 2.26 13.48
N GLY A 79 3.38 1.35 12.53
CA GLY A 79 4.26 1.61 11.39
C GLY A 79 3.72 2.68 10.44
N MET A 80 2.39 2.84 10.33
CA MET A 80 1.80 3.97 9.59
C MET A 80 2.10 5.30 10.27
N ARG A 81 1.96 5.36 11.60
CA ARG A 81 2.27 6.57 12.38
C ARG A 81 3.75 6.94 12.27
N GLU A 82 4.64 5.95 12.35
CA GLU A 82 6.08 6.15 12.19
C GLU A 82 6.43 6.60 10.77
N LEU A 83 5.81 6.02 9.74
CA LEU A 83 5.96 6.42 8.35
C LEU A 83 5.57 7.89 8.13
N ILE A 84 4.39 8.30 8.59
CA ILE A 84 3.93 9.68 8.49
C ILE A 84 4.89 10.63 9.21
N ASN A 85 5.35 10.27 10.42
CA ASN A 85 6.28 11.10 11.19
C ASN A 85 7.64 11.24 10.50
N HIS A 86 8.15 10.19 9.88
CA HIS A 86 9.38 10.27 9.09
C HIS A 86 9.19 11.17 7.86
N LEU A 87 8.11 10.97 7.10
CA LEU A 87 7.82 11.80 5.93
C LEU A 87 7.72 13.29 6.33
N LYS A 88 7.10 13.61 7.47
CA LYS A 88 7.10 14.97 8.03
C LYS A 88 8.52 15.48 8.28
N LYS A 89 9.38 14.70 8.92
CA LYS A 89 10.79 15.09 9.17
C LYS A 89 11.55 15.33 7.86
N GLN A 90 11.33 14.52 6.84
CA GLN A 90 11.97 14.70 5.53
C GLN A 90 11.47 15.96 4.85
N VAL A 91 10.16 16.22 4.88
CA VAL A 91 9.56 17.45 4.37
C VAL A 91 10.09 18.67 5.12
N ASP A 92 10.18 18.63 6.45
CA ASP A 92 10.74 19.75 7.23
C ASP A 92 12.20 20.04 6.89
N LYS A 93 12.97 19.00 6.57
CA LYS A 93 14.39 19.09 6.24
C LYS A 93 14.66 19.54 4.79
N HIS A 94 13.80 19.14 3.85
CA HIS A 94 14.07 19.26 2.42
C HIS A 94 13.09 20.17 1.67
N ALA A 95 11.97 20.58 2.27
CA ALA A 95 11.04 21.48 1.60
C ALA A 95 11.60 22.91 1.49
N ASP A 96 11.52 23.47 0.28
CA ASP A 96 12.01 24.80 -0.05
C ASP A 96 11.13 25.93 0.52
N SER A 97 9.85 25.63 0.82
CA SER A 97 8.87 26.61 1.32
C SER A 97 8.04 26.07 2.47
N ASP A 98 7.67 26.96 3.40
CA ASP A 98 6.75 26.62 4.50
C ASP A 98 5.35 26.29 3.98
N GLU A 99 4.97 26.82 2.82
CA GLU A 99 3.73 26.48 2.11
C GLU A 99 3.66 24.98 1.75
N THR A 100 4.78 24.39 1.34
CA THR A 100 4.88 22.96 1.02
C THR A 100 4.74 22.11 2.28
N LYS A 101 5.35 22.54 3.38
CA LYS A 101 5.23 21.87 4.69
C LYS A 101 3.79 21.91 5.18
N ASP A 102 3.12 23.06 5.06
CA ASP A 102 1.72 23.23 5.42
C ASP A 102 0.79 22.40 4.54
N ALA A 103 1.04 22.35 3.22
CA ALA A 103 0.28 21.52 2.30
C ALA A 103 0.40 20.04 2.65
N PHE A 104 1.63 19.54 2.89
CA PHE A 104 1.85 18.17 3.31
C PHE A 104 1.13 17.86 4.63
N ASN A 105 1.28 18.72 5.63
CA ASN A 105 0.62 18.56 6.92
C ASN A 105 -0.90 18.54 6.79
N LYS A 106 -1.49 19.32 5.89
CA LYS A 106 -2.94 19.29 5.60
C LYS A 106 -3.36 17.97 4.95
N MET A 107 -2.56 17.42 4.03
CA MET A 107 -2.86 16.16 3.34
C MET A 107 -2.83 14.94 4.26
N VAL A 108 -1.86 14.87 5.19
CA VAL A 108 -1.71 13.71 6.10
C VAL A 108 -2.48 13.86 7.41
N SER A 109 -3.12 15.01 7.66
CA SER A 109 -3.88 15.25 8.90
C SER A 109 -5.36 14.90 8.76
N PRO A 110 -6.03 14.46 9.83
CA PRO A 110 -7.47 14.18 9.82
C PRO A 110 -8.33 15.40 9.42
N ALA A 111 -7.84 16.61 9.67
CA ALA A 111 -8.49 17.86 9.30
C ALA A 111 -8.57 18.10 7.78
N GLY A 112 -7.69 17.48 6.97
CA GLY A 112 -7.80 17.50 5.51
C GLY A 112 -9.02 16.75 4.99
N GLY A 113 -9.54 15.80 5.78
CA GLY A 113 -10.73 15.02 5.45
C GLY A 113 -12.06 15.78 5.58
N SER A 114 -12.13 16.88 6.32
CA SER A 114 -13.36 17.68 6.41
C SER A 114 -13.53 18.68 5.24
N GLY A 115 -12.46 18.95 4.49
CA GLY A 115 -12.43 19.83 3.32
C GLY A 115 -12.39 19.10 1.98
N GLY A 116 -12.63 17.78 1.95
CA GLY A 116 -12.67 16.97 0.72
C GLY A 116 -11.32 16.49 0.19
N SER A 117 -10.21 16.68 0.93
CA SER A 117 -8.89 16.21 0.52
C SER A 117 -8.53 14.90 1.22
N CYS A 118 -8.68 13.76 0.53
CA CYS A 118 -8.15 12.47 1.01
C CYS A 118 -6.83 12.16 0.33
N CYS A 119 -5.80 11.90 1.13
CA CYS A 119 -4.49 11.45 0.67
C CYS A 119 -4.40 9.92 0.75
N GLY A 120 -3.76 9.28 -0.22
CA GLY A 120 -3.34 7.88 -0.16
C GLY A 120 -1.82 7.78 -0.25
N ILE A 121 -1.21 6.84 0.45
CA ILE A 121 0.22 6.50 0.31
C ILE A 121 0.29 5.26 -0.58
N MET A 122 0.92 5.38 -1.75
CA MET A 122 1.08 4.26 -2.67
C MET A 122 2.36 3.50 -2.33
N LEU A 123 2.21 2.26 -1.89
CA LEU A 123 3.32 1.34 -1.67
C LEU A 123 3.42 0.42 -2.89
N ASN A 124 4.44 0.64 -3.71
CA ASN A 124 4.64 -0.09 -4.96
C ASN A 124 6.09 -0.58 -5.05
N GLU A 125 6.30 -1.85 -4.79
CA GLU A 125 7.61 -2.51 -4.82
C GLU A 125 7.57 -3.73 -5.75
N ARG A 126 8.65 -3.94 -6.49
CA ARG A 126 8.79 -5.10 -7.38
C ARG A 126 10.24 -5.56 -7.46
N MET A 127 10.40 -6.84 -7.72
CA MET A 127 11.70 -7.41 -8.04
C MET A 127 12.22 -6.82 -9.36
N ILE A 128 13.54 -6.60 -9.42
CA ILE A 128 14.20 -5.98 -10.58
C ILE A 128 14.06 -6.82 -11.87
N ASN A 129 13.84 -8.12 -11.73
CA ASN A 129 13.63 -9.07 -12.82
C ASN A 129 12.17 -9.20 -13.26
N LEU A 130 11.23 -8.47 -12.65
CA LEU A 130 9.83 -8.47 -13.11
C LEU A 130 9.76 -7.83 -14.51
N PRO A 131 9.17 -8.51 -15.51
CA PRO A 131 8.98 -7.96 -16.84
C PRO A 131 8.25 -6.61 -16.81
N SER A 132 8.77 -5.63 -17.53
CA SER A 132 8.23 -4.26 -17.54
C SER A 132 6.80 -4.17 -18.10
N GLU A 133 6.43 -5.14 -18.93
CA GLU A 133 5.14 -5.30 -19.57
C GLU A 133 4.00 -5.54 -18.57
N LEU A 134 4.32 -6.04 -17.37
CA LEU A 134 3.33 -6.23 -16.30
C LEU A 134 3.00 -4.93 -15.55
N VAL A 135 3.90 -3.93 -15.58
CA VAL A 135 3.74 -2.68 -14.81
C VAL A 135 2.44 -1.95 -15.16
N PRO A 136 2.07 -1.74 -16.44
CA PRO A 136 0.79 -1.12 -16.77
C PRO A 136 -0.42 -1.90 -16.25
N GLY A 137 -0.34 -3.24 -16.24
CA GLY A 137 -1.38 -4.11 -15.70
C GLY A 137 -1.57 -3.91 -14.20
N ILE A 138 -0.48 -3.86 -13.44
CA ILE A 138 -0.50 -3.62 -11.98
C ILE A 138 -1.21 -2.31 -11.65
N HIS A 139 -0.82 -1.21 -12.31
CA HIS A 139 -1.44 0.09 -12.07
C HIS A 139 -2.91 0.14 -12.50
N ARG A 140 -3.28 -0.58 -13.57
CA ARG A 140 -4.67 -0.70 -14.00
C ARG A 140 -5.51 -1.41 -12.95
N VAL A 141 -5.06 -2.55 -12.44
CA VAL A 141 -5.77 -3.30 -11.38
C VAL A 141 -5.92 -2.42 -10.14
N LEU A 142 -4.86 -1.74 -9.71
CA LEU A 142 -4.93 -0.85 -8.56
C LEU A 142 -5.96 0.29 -8.74
N LYS A 143 -6.10 0.82 -9.96
CA LYS A 143 -7.14 1.81 -10.29
C LYS A 143 -8.55 1.20 -10.26
N ASP A 144 -8.69 -0.01 -10.80
CA ASP A 144 -9.95 -0.75 -10.83
C ASP A 144 -10.39 -1.12 -9.40
N ASP A 145 -9.47 -1.50 -8.52
CA ASP A 145 -9.70 -1.77 -7.09
C ASP A 145 -10.23 -0.55 -6.34
N VAL A 146 -9.63 0.63 -6.56
CA VAL A 146 -10.12 1.89 -5.97
C VAL A 146 -11.53 2.21 -6.46
N ALA A 147 -11.79 2.05 -7.77
CA ALA A 147 -13.10 2.28 -8.35
C ALA A 147 -14.14 1.29 -7.82
N TRP A 148 -13.77 0.02 -7.70
CA TRP A 148 -14.61 -1.03 -7.13
C TRP A 148 -14.95 -0.74 -5.68
N SER A 149 -13.96 -0.37 -4.86
CA SER A 149 -14.13 -0.04 -3.44
C SER A 149 -15.06 1.15 -3.20
N LEU A 150 -15.21 2.04 -4.18
CA LEU A 150 -16.15 3.17 -4.15
C LEU A 150 -17.54 2.83 -4.69
N SER A 151 -17.71 1.67 -5.32
CA SER A 151 -18.98 1.24 -5.90
C SER A 151 -19.96 0.70 -4.84
N GLU A 152 -21.25 0.78 -5.13
CA GLU A 152 -22.28 0.17 -4.27
C GLU A 152 -22.22 -1.35 -4.22
N ALA A 153 -21.57 -1.98 -5.22
CA ALA A 153 -21.42 -3.43 -5.33
C ALA A 153 -20.32 -3.99 -4.39
N ALA A 154 -19.42 -3.14 -3.88
CA ALA A 154 -18.39 -3.59 -2.96
C ALA A 154 -18.97 -3.83 -1.56
N HIS A 155 -18.58 -4.95 -0.95
CA HIS A 155 -18.79 -5.25 0.48
C HIS A 155 -17.95 -4.37 1.43
N CYS A 156 -17.47 -3.20 0.96
CA CYS A 156 -16.76 -2.23 1.78
C CYS A 156 -17.75 -1.51 2.71
N PRO A 157 -17.52 -1.51 4.04
CA PRO A 157 -18.33 -0.74 4.99
C PRO A 157 -18.39 0.74 4.61
N ALA A 158 -19.55 1.38 4.78
CA ALA A 158 -19.74 2.80 4.43
C ALA A 158 -18.76 3.72 5.19
N GLU A 159 -18.37 3.33 6.40
CA GLU A 159 -17.38 4.04 7.22
C GLU A 159 -15.97 4.02 6.63
N GLU A 160 -15.63 3.01 5.83
CA GLU A 160 -14.33 2.89 5.17
C GLU A 160 -14.29 3.57 3.80
N ARG A 161 -15.42 3.54 3.06
CA ARG A 161 -15.53 4.15 1.72
C ARG A 161 -15.09 5.62 1.67
N LYS A 162 -15.24 6.36 2.78
CA LYS A 162 -14.80 7.77 2.88
C LYS A 162 -13.27 7.94 2.73
N TYR A 163 -12.49 6.93 3.09
CA TYR A 163 -11.03 6.96 3.03
C TYR A 163 -10.47 6.66 1.63
N TYR A 164 -11.28 6.06 0.74
CA TYR A 164 -10.86 5.67 -0.61
C TYR A 164 -11.15 6.72 -1.68
N LYS A 165 -11.73 7.86 -1.31
CA LYS A 165 -11.97 9.01 -2.21
C LYS A 165 -10.69 9.83 -2.42
N PHE A 166 -9.62 9.18 -2.86
CA PHE A 166 -8.31 9.79 -2.99
C PHE A 166 -8.34 10.98 -3.97
N THR A 167 -7.85 12.11 -3.49
CA THR A 167 -7.61 13.33 -4.29
C THR A 167 -6.14 13.49 -4.63
N HIS A 168 -5.27 12.95 -3.78
CA HIS A 168 -3.82 13.00 -3.90
C HIS A 168 -3.25 11.61 -3.54
N LEU A 169 -2.20 11.21 -4.25
CA LEU A 169 -1.40 10.03 -3.94
C LEU A 169 0.03 10.48 -3.69
N LEU A 170 0.62 9.99 -2.60
CA LEU A 170 2.03 10.13 -2.23
C LEU A 170 2.80 8.87 -2.61
#